data_AF-A0A2P5BVM9-F1
#
_entry.id   AF-A0A2P5BVM9-F1
#
_cell.length_a   1.000
_cell.length_b   1.000
_cell.length_c   1.000
_cell.angle_alpha   90.00
_cell.angle_beta   90.00
_cell.angle_gamma   90.00
#
_symmetry.space_group_name_H-M   'P 1'
#
loop_
_entity.id
_entity.type
_entity.pdbx_description
1 polymer ?
#
loop_
_entity_poly.entity_id
_entity_poly.type
_entity_poly.pdbx_seq_one_letter_code
_entity_poly.pdbx_strand_id
1 'polypeptide(L)'
;MWCICFDSDCLNIVLAVNSETGLSTEDLFIGDIQSLLLNSQVDACCYVDRESNKVADTLEKLSFRNDFIFLSYNDTLSCIAHTVAADLS
;
A
#
# COMPACT_ATOMS: atom_id res chain seq x y z
N MET A 1 -2.75 19.05 -12.29
CA MET A 1 -3.01 18.68 -10.88
C MET A 1 -3.10 17.17 -10.88
N TRP A 2 -2.07 16.50 -10.38
CA TRP A 2 -2.07 15.04 -10.31
C TRP A 2 -2.72 14.69 -8.97
N CYS A 3 -3.89 14.06 -8.97
CA CYS A 3 -4.44 13.47 -7.75
C CYS A 3 -3.52 12.31 -7.36
N ILE A 4 -2.97 12.36 -6.16
CA ILE A 4 -2.27 11.22 -5.58
C ILE A 4 -3.36 10.33 -5.00
N CYS A 5 -3.43 9.08 -5.46
CA CYS A 5 -4.34 8.06 -4.93
C CYS A 5 -3.53 6.98 -4.21
N PHE A 6 -4.09 6.44 -3.14
CA PHE A 6 -3.53 5.27 -2.47
C PHE A 6 -4.14 4.00 -3.09
N ASP A 7 -3.36 3.27 -3.87
CA ASP A 7 -3.83 2.08 -4.58
C ASP A 7 -3.76 0.83 -3.68
N SER A 8 -4.83 0.04 -3.68
CA SER A 8 -4.92 -1.23 -2.94
C SER A 8 -5.69 -2.29 -3.73
N ASP A 9 -5.20 -3.52 -3.70
CA ASP A 9 -5.92 -4.70 -4.22
C ASP A 9 -6.86 -5.34 -3.20
N CYS A 10 -6.97 -4.76 -2.00
CA CYS A 10 -7.88 -5.20 -0.96
C CYS A 10 -9.15 -4.34 -0.93
N LEU A 11 -10.20 -4.84 -1.59
CA LEU A 11 -11.48 -4.12 -1.71
C LEU A 11 -12.08 -3.73 -0.35
N ASN A 12 -11.93 -4.58 0.67
CA ASN A 12 -12.45 -4.28 2.01
C ASN A 12 -11.76 -3.08 2.65
N ILE A 13 -10.44 -2.93 2.47
CA ILE A 13 -9.67 -1.78 2.96
C ILE A 13 -10.07 -0.51 2.22
N VAL A 14 -10.21 -0.59 0.89
CA VAL A 14 -10.67 0.55 0.06
C VAL A 14 -12.02 1.06 0.54
N LEU A 15 -12.98 0.17 0.75
CA LEU A 15 -14.30 0.52 1.25
C LEU A 15 -14.22 1.10 2.66
N ALA A 16 -13.47 0.50 3.58
CA ALA A 16 -13.33 0.98 4.95
C ALA A 16 -12.72 2.39 4.99
N VAL A 17 -11.58 2.61 4.34
CA VAL A 17 -10.87 3.90 4.31
C VAL A 17 -11.72 5.00 3.67
N ASN A 18 -12.43 4.70 2.58
CA ASN A 18 -13.26 5.70 1.89
C ASN A 18 -14.62 5.94 2.56
N SER A 19 -15.12 5.03 3.40
CA SER A 19 -16.49 5.12 3.92
C SER A 19 -16.72 6.22 4.96
N GLU A 20 -15.66 6.83 5.52
CA GLU A 20 -15.70 7.78 6.65
C GLU A 20 -16.51 7.31 7.89
N THR A 21 -17.07 6.10 7.86
CA THR A 21 -17.93 5.53 8.91
C THR A 21 -17.27 4.31 9.51
N GLY A 22 -16.75 4.45 10.72
CA GLY A 22 -16.06 3.40 11.47
C GLY A 22 -16.92 2.16 11.71
N LEU A 23 -16.33 0.99 11.52
CA LEU A 23 -16.94 -0.31 11.76
C LEU A 23 -15.96 -1.21 12.53
N SER A 24 -15.96 -1.03 13.86
CA SER A 24 -15.39 -1.93 14.88
C SER A 24 -13.86 -1.99 14.92
N THR A 25 -13.29 -2.69 15.91
CA THR A 25 -11.89 -2.82 16.38
C THR A 25 -10.71 -2.61 15.39
N GLU A 26 -10.91 -2.72 14.09
CA GLU A 26 -10.00 -2.24 13.03
C GLU A 26 -9.98 -0.70 12.89
N ASP A 27 -10.88 0.00 13.60
CA ASP A 27 -11.11 1.46 13.58
C ASP A 27 -9.85 2.29 13.92
N LEU A 28 -8.95 1.77 14.79
CA LEU A 28 -7.69 2.47 15.09
C LEU A 28 -6.77 2.48 13.87
N PHE A 29 -6.59 1.34 13.20
CA PHE A 29 -5.72 1.27 12.02
C PHE A 29 -6.32 1.99 10.82
N ILE A 30 -7.64 1.86 10.61
CA ILE A 30 -8.32 2.58 9.53
C ILE A 30 -8.29 4.10 9.78
N GLY A 31 -8.51 4.54 11.01
CA GLY A 31 -8.40 5.94 11.40
C GLY A 31 -6.99 6.51 11.22
N ASP A 32 -5.96 5.75 11.59
CA ASP A 32 -4.56 6.13 11.38
C ASP A 32 -4.23 6.26 9.88
N ILE A 33 -4.70 5.32 9.06
CA ILE A 33 -4.54 5.37 7.59
C ILE A 33 -5.25 6.61 7.03
N GLN A 34 -6.52 6.83 7.38
CA GLN A 34 -7.27 8.01 6.93
C GLN A 34 -6.56 9.31 7.31
N SER A 35 -6.08 9.42 8.55
CA SER A 35 -5.35 10.58 9.05
C SER A 35 -4.03 10.80 8.31
N LEU A 36 -3.31 9.72 7.99
CA LEU A 36 -2.08 9.79 7.19
C LEU A 36 -2.36 10.24 5.75
N LEU A 37 -3.40 9.72 5.10
CA LEU A 37 -3.79 10.10 3.74
C LEU A 37 -4.20 11.58 3.68
N LEU A 38 -5.00 12.04 4.65
CA LEU A 38 -5.38 13.45 4.83
C LEU A 38 -4.14 14.35 4.95
N ASN A 39 -3.18 13.99 5.79
CA ASN A 39 -1.93 14.76 5.96
C ASN A 39 -1.05 14.74 4.71
N SER A 40 -1.15 13.70 3.90
CA SER A 40 -0.32 13.49 2.70
C SER A 40 -0.94 14.08 1.43
N GLN A 41 -2.10 14.76 1.53
CA GLN A 41 -2.84 15.29 0.38
C GLN A 41 -3.21 14.21 -0.65
N VAL A 42 -3.47 12.99 -0.17
CA VAL A 42 -3.98 11.89 -0.99
C VAL A 42 -5.51 11.98 -0.95
N ASP A 43 -6.13 12.08 -2.12
CA ASP A 43 -7.56 12.38 -2.23
C ASP A 43 -8.45 11.17 -1.95
N ALA A 44 -7.99 9.97 -2.30
CA ALA A 44 -8.79 8.74 -2.16
C ALA A 44 -7.93 7.48 -2.09
N CYS A 45 -8.51 6.44 -1.47
CA CYS A 45 -8.04 5.06 -1.64
C CYS A 45 -8.70 4.47 -2.89
N CYS A 46 -7.92 3.93 -3.82
CA CYS A 46 -8.40 3.37 -5.08
C CYS A 46 -8.22 1.86 -5.11
N TYR A 47 -9.26 1.16 -5.57
CA TYR A 47 -9.13 -0.26 -5.85
C TYR A 47 -8.41 -0.47 -7.17
N VAL A 48 -7.38 -1.30 -7.16
CA VAL A 48 -6.69 -1.82 -8.35
C VAL A 48 -6.74 -3.33 -8.32
N ASP A 49 -6.72 -3.98 -9.49
CA ASP A 49 -6.56 -5.44 -9.49
C ASP A 49 -5.16 -5.83 -8.99
N ARG A 50 -5.05 -7.06 -8.46
CA ARG A 50 -3.78 -7.58 -7.93
C ARG A 50 -2.67 -7.63 -8.99
N GLU A 51 -3.04 -7.86 -10.25
CA GLU A 51 -2.09 -7.91 -11.37
C GLU A 51 -1.45 -6.54 -11.65
N SER A 52 -2.11 -5.46 -11.24
CA SER A 52 -1.66 -4.08 -11.32
C SER A 52 -0.92 -3.64 -10.05
N ASN A 53 -1.09 -4.36 -8.93
CA ASN A 53 -0.42 -4.08 -7.64
C ASN A 53 0.79 -5.00 -7.37
N LYS A 54 1.49 -5.43 -8.43
CA LYS A 54 2.58 -6.43 -8.37
C LYS A 54 3.74 -6.06 -7.46
N VAL A 55 4.09 -4.77 -7.41
CA VAL A 55 5.18 -4.28 -6.57
C VAL A 55 4.85 -4.50 -5.09
N ALA A 56 3.65 -4.09 -4.65
CA ALA A 56 3.23 -4.27 -3.27
C ALA A 56 3.06 -5.77 -2.91
N ASP A 57 2.45 -6.57 -3.79
CA ASP A 57 2.30 -8.02 -3.60
C ASP A 57 3.67 -8.74 -3.50
N THR A 58 4.65 -8.31 -4.29
CA THR A 58 6.02 -8.84 -4.20
C THR A 58 6.68 -8.46 -2.88
N LEU A 59 6.58 -7.20 -2.47
CA LEU A 59 7.15 -6.72 -1.20
C LEU A 59 6.53 -7.42 0.01
N GLU A 60 5.22 -7.65 0.00
CA GLU A 60 4.52 -8.42 1.03
C GLU A 60 5.10 -9.83 1.12
N LYS A 61 5.17 -10.55 -0.01
CA LYS A 61 5.72 -11.92 -0.07
C LYS A 61 7.17 -12.01 0.39
N LEU A 62 7.98 -11.01 0.07
CA LEU A 62 9.36 -10.93 0.53
C LEU A 62 9.42 -10.69 2.04
N SER A 63 8.53 -9.87 2.60
CA SER A 63 8.48 -9.55 4.02
C SER A 63 8.07 -10.74 4.91
N PHE A 64 7.29 -11.68 4.37
CA PHE A 64 6.89 -12.91 5.07
C PHE A 64 7.85 -14.10 4.88
N ARG A 65 8.91 -13.96 4.06
CA ARG A 65 9.98 -14.96 4.04
C ARG A 65 10.79 -14.84 5.33
N ASN A 66 10.85 -15.90 6.12
CA ASN A 66 11.61 -15.94 7.38
C ASN A 66 13.12 -15.65 7.20
N ASP A 67 13.64 -15.73 5.98
CA ASP A 67 15.04 -15.41 5.64
C ASP A 67 15.27 -13.90 5.44
N PHE A 68 14.19 -13.09 5.42
CA PHE A 68 14.18 -11.67 5.05
C PHE A 68 14.10 -10.69 6.24
N ILE A 69 14.14 -11.18 7.49
CA ILE A 69 14.01 -10.39 8.74
C ILE A 69 15.09 -9.28 8.88
N PHE A 70 16.08 -9.23 7.98
CA PHE A 70 17.23 -8.32 8.03
C PHE A 70 17.41 -7.39 6.82
N LEU A 71 16.36 -7.12 6.03
CA LEU A 71 16.49 -6.07 5.03
C LEU A 71 16.59 -4.70 5.71
N SER A 72 17.71 -4.02 5.48
CA SER A 72 17.82 -2.61 5.80
C SER A 72 16.93 -1.79 4.84
N TYR A 73 16.57 -0.56 5.24
CA TYR A 73 15.84 0.39 4.40
C TYR A 73 16.42 0.51 2.96
N ASN A 74 17.75 0.40 2.83
CA ASN A 74 18.43 0.46 1.54
C ASN A 74 18.17 -0.77 0.66
N ASP A 75 18.02 -1.95 1.27
CA ASP A 75 17.76 -3.17 0.53
C ASP A 75 16.32 -3.18 -0.01
N THR A 76 15.37 -2.68 0.79
CA THR A 76 13.98 -2.47 0.35
C THR A 76 13.90 -1.48 -0.82
N LEU A 77 14.59 -0.33 -0.73
CA LEU A 77 14.66 0.65 -1.83
C LEU A 77 15.26 0.06 -3.10
N SER A 78 16.32 -0.73 -2.98
CA SER A 78 16.98 -1.39 -4.11
C SER A 78 16.06 -2.41 -4.78
N CYS A 79 15.34 -3.22 -3.99
CA CYS A 79 14.34 -4.15 -4.50
C CYS A 79 13.21 -3.42 -5.25
N ILE A 80 12.66 -2.35 -4.67
CA ILE A 80 11.63 -1.52 -5.34
C ILE A 80 12.16 -0.97 -6.67
N ALA A 81 13.35 -0.38 -6.66
CA ALA A 81 13.96 0.17 -7.87
C ALA A 81 14.18 -0.89 -8.95
N HIS A 82 14.60 -2.11 -8.57
CA HIS A 82 14.76 -3.23 -9.50
C HIS A 82 13.42 -3.71 -10.07
N THR A 83 12.40 -3.89 -9.25
CA THR A 83 11.08 -4.33 -9.71
C THR A 83 10.45 -3.29 -10.65
N VAL A 84 10.51 -2.01 -10.28
CA VAL A 84 10.00 -0.91 -11.15
C VAL A 84 10.77 -0.84 -12.46
N ALA A 85 12.09 -1.03 -12.45
CA ALA A 85 12.89 -1.03 -13.66
C ALA A 85 12.57 -2.22 -14.59
N ALA A 86 12.26 -3.39 -14.03
CA ALA A 86 11.88 -4.57 -14.80
C ALA A 86 10.48 -4.46 -15.43
N ASP A 87 9.54 -3.77 -14.80
CA ASP A 87 8.21 -3.52 -15.37
C ASP A 87 8.22 -2.46 -16.48
N LEU A 88 9.23 -1.59 -16.51
CA LEU A 88 9.40 -0.55 -17.53
C LEU A 88 10.16 -1.00 -18.79
N SER A 89 10.70 -2.23 -18.80
CA SER A 89 11.47 -2.82 -19.92
C SER A 89 10.64 -3.80 -20.74
#